data_AF-A0A258BLB7-F1
#
_entry.id   AF-A0A258BLB7-F1
#
_cell.length_a   1.000
_cell.length_b   1.000
_cell.length_c   1.000
_cell.angle_alpha   90.00
_cell.angle_beta   90.00
_cell.angle_gamma   90.00
#
_symmetry.space_group_name_H-M   'P 1'
#
loop_
_entity.id
_entity.type
_entity.pdbx_description
1 polymer ?
#
loop_
_entity_poly.entity_id
_entity_poly.type
_entity_poly.pdbx_seq_one_letter_code
_entity_poly.pdbx_strand_id
1 'polypeptide(L)'
;MAKQQRVYSATAREALVLMGKQIQLARKRRQISAAELAERIGIARSTLWRIEQGEPGVEIGLVFEAAVLTGVPLFVEAPGRLAAQIDRVDDKLALLPASVRNTSKDVKDDF
;
A
#
# COMPACT_ATOMS: atom_id res chain seq x y z
N MET A 1 -1.32 9.68 -23.34
CA MET A 1 -2.47 9.74 -22.41
C MET A 1 -2.11 10.66 -21.26
N ALA A 2 -2.92 11.68 -20.96
CA ALA A 2 -2.64 12.60 -19.86
C ALA A 2 -2.76 11.87 -18.52
N LYS A 3 -1.77 12.03 -17.64
CA LYS A 3 -1.80 11.46 -16.28
C LYS A 3 -2.92 12.16 -15.50
N GLN A 4 -4.04 11.46 -15.26
CA GLN A 4 -5.11 12.00 -14.41
C GLN A 4 -4.53 12.40 -13.05
N GLN A 5 -4.68 13.68 -12.70
CA GLN A 5 -4.19 14.20 -11.42
C GLN A 5 -5.17 13.79 -10.32
N ARG A 6 -4.89 12.65 -9.69
CA ARG A 6 -5.70 12.15 -8.57
C ARG A 6 -5.48 13.01 -7.33
N VAL A 7 -6.56 13.32 -6.63
CA VAL A 7 -6.54 13.99 -5.33
C VAL A 7 -6.55 12.93 -4.23
N TYR A 8 -5.60 13.02 -3.30
CA TYR A 8 -5.50 12.14 -2.15
C TYR A 8 -5.90 12.90 -0.88
N SER A 9 -6.55 12.21 0.05
CA SER A 9 -6.84 12.77 1.38
C SER A 9 -5.55 13.08 2.14
N ALA A 10 -5.62 13.96 3.14
CA ALA A 10 -4.47 14.29 3.99
C ALA A 10 -3.89 13.03 4.65
N THR A 11 -4.77 12.21 5.26
CA THR A 11 -4.39 10.95 5.91
C THR A 11 -3.71 9.97 4.95
N ALA A 12 -4.19 9.85 3.70
CA ALA A 12 -3.55 8.98 2.72
C ALA A 12 -2.13 9.47 2.37
N ARG A 13 -1.94 10.78 2.21
CA ARG A 13 -0.60 11.35 1.97
C ARG A 13 0.33 11.14 3.15
N GLU A 14 -0.15 11.37 4.36
CA GLU A 14 0.62 11.15 5.59
C GLU A 14 1.04 9.69 5.75
N ALA A 15 0.14 8.75 5.50
CA ALA A 15 0.42 7.32 5.54
C ALA A 15 1.49 6.92 4.51
N LEU A 16 1.41 7.43 3.27
CA LEU A 16 2.41 7.18 2.24
C LEU A 16 3.79 7.74 2.64
N VAL A 17 3.83 8.97 3.17
CA VAL A 17 5.07 9.58 3.65
C VAL A 17 5.66 8.79 4.82
N LEU A 18 4.83 8.34 5.77
CA LEU A 18 5.27 7.52 6.89
C LEU A 18 5.87 6.20 6.39
N MET A 19 5.21 5.53 5.46
CA MET A 19 5.70 4.29 4.85
C MET A 19 7.06 4.49 4.18
N GLY A 20 7.19 5.53 3.35
CA GLY A 20 8.45 5.88 2.69
C GLY A 20 9.58 6.17 3.67
N LYS A 21 9.29 6.90 4.76
CA LYS A 21 10.25 7.17 5.84
C LYS A 21 10.67 5.91 6.59
N GLN A 22 9.75 4.98 6.84
CA GLN A 22 10.07 3.71 7.49
C GLN A 22 11.02 2.87 6.63
N ILE A 23 10.77 2.79 5.32
CA ILE A 23 11.66 2.10 4.37
C ILE A 23 13.05 2.76 4.39
N GLN A 24 13.11 4.09 4.28
CA GLN A 24 14.38 4.81 4.31
C GLN A 24 15.15 4.58 5.63
N LEU A 25 14.46 4.64 6.77
CA LEU A 25 15.03 4.39 8.09
C LEU A 25 15.59 2.97 8.19
N ALA A 26 14.80 1.97 7.80
CA ALA A 26 15.20 0.57 7.85
C ALA A 26 16.38 0.27 6.92
N ARG A 27 16.36 0.82 5.70
CA ARG A 27 17.48 0.74 4.75
C ARG A 27 18.77 1.31 5.36
N LYS A 28 18.71 2.52 5.93
CA LYS A 28 19.87 3.17 6.56
C LYS A 28 20.38 2.39 7.77
N ARG A 29 19.49 1.86 8.62
CA ARG A 29 19.86 1.02 9.77
C ARG A 29 20.61 -0.25 9.36
N ARG A 30 20.28 -0.80 8.19
CA ARG A 30 20.94 -1.97 7.60
C ARG A 30 22.15 -1.63 6.72
N GLN A 31 22.53 -0.36 6.64
CA GLN A 31 23.64 0.13 5.81
C GLN A 31 23.50 -0.18 4.31
N ILE A 32 22.27 -0.36 3.83
CA ILE A 32 21.99 -0.63 2.42
C ILE A 32 21.97 0.69 1.64
N SER A 33 22.68 0.76 0.52
CA SER A 33 22.65 1.98 -0.31
C SER A 33 21.33 2.08 -1.09
N ALA A 34 20.95 3.30 -1.50
CA ALA A 34 19.77 3.47 -2.36
C ALA A 34 19.96 2.81 -3.73
N ALA A 35 21.19 2.74 -4.25
CA ALA A 35 21.47 2.06 -5.52
C ALA A 35 21.31 0.55 -5.37
N GLU A 36 21.89 -0.02 -4.31
CA GLU A 36 21.82 -1.45 -4.01
C GLU A 36 20.38 -1.93 -3.78
N LEU A 37 19.58 -1.21 -3.00
CA LEU A 37 18.17 -1.60 -2.81
C LEU A 37 17.39 -1.52 -4.13
N ALA A 38 17.62 -0.47 -4.93
CA ALA A 38 16.95 -0.32 -6.22
C ALA A 38 17.31 -1.44 -7.19
N GLU A 39 18.58 -1.84 -7.23
CA GLU A 39 19.07 -2.98 -8.02
C GLU A 39 18.40 -4.30 -7.58
N ARG A 40 18.32 -4.56 -6.27
CA ARG A 40 17.67 -5.78 -5.74
C ARG A 40 16.19 -5.86 -6.07
N ILE A 41 15.49 -4.73 -6.17
CA ILE A 41 14.08 -4.66 -6.59
C ILE A 41 13.94 -4.71 -8.13
N GLY A 42 15.00 -4.41 -8.88
CA GLY A 42 14.95 -4.31 -10.34
C GLY A 42 14.37 -2.98 -10.85
N ILE A 43 14.58 -1.87 -10.12
CA ILE A 43 14.06 -0.54 -10.46
C ILE A 43 15.15 0.51 -10.56
N ALA A 44 14.84 1.63 -11.23
CA ALA A 44 15.71 2.79 -11.21
C ALA A 44 15.82 3.38 -9.79
N ARG A 45 17.02 3.88 -9.42
CA ARG A 45 17.26 4.59 -8.16
C ARG A 45 16.29 5.76 -7.95
N SER A 46 15.88 6.44 -9.02
CA SER A 46 14.88 7.51 -8.97
C SER A 46 13.50 7.02 -8.51
N THR A 47 13.10 5.81 -8.89
CA THR A 47 11.87 5.18 -8.39
C THR A 47 11.98 4.88 -6.91
N LEU A 48 13.12 4.35 -6.44
CA LEU A 48 13.32 4.16 -5.01
C LEU A 48 13.26 5.48 -4.23
N TRP A 49 13.84 6.56 -4.77
CA TRP A 49 13.72 7.87 -4.14
C TRP A 49 12.26 8.31 -4.00
N ARG A 50 11.44 8.13 -5.05
CA ARG A 50 10.00 8.43 -5.01
C ARG A 50 9.25 7.57 -3.98
N ILE A 51 9.61 6.30 -3.84
CA ILE A 51 9.09 5.41 -2.78
C ILE A 51 9.40 6.00 -1.40
N GLU A 52 10.66 6.37 -1.15
CA GLU A 52 11.08 6.92 0.14
C GLU A 52 10.45 8.29 0.46
N GLN A 53 10.05 9.05 -0.56
CA GLN A 53 9.27 10.28 -0.39
C GLN A 53 7.76 10.03 -0.20
N GLY A 54 7.28 8.80 -0.35
CA GLY A 54 5.85 8.48 -0.27
C GLY A 54 5.06 8.99 -1.47
N GLU A 55 5.63 8.99 -2.68
CA GLU A 55 4.92 9.44 -3.87
C GLU A 55 3.75 8.49 -4.20
N PRO A 56 2.49 8.97 -4.27
CA PRO A 56 1.32 8.11 -4.49
C PRO A 56 1.28 7.42 -5.86
N GLY A 57 2.06 7.90 -6.82
CA GLY A 57 2.08 7.38 -8.20
C GLY A 57 2.98 6.18 -8.41
N VAL A 58 3.70 5.72 -7.38
CA VAL A 58 4.51 4.50 -7.46
C VAL A 58 3.63 3.28 -7.25
N GLU A 59 3.88 2.22 -8.02
CA GLU A 59 3.17 0.96 -7.88
C GLU A 59 3.31 0.41 -6.46
N ILE A 60 2.19 0.04 -5.84
CA ILE A 60 2.15 -0.44 -4.46
C ILE A 60 3.01 -1.71 -4.27
N GLY A 61 3.11 -2.55 -5.30
CA GLY A 61 3.97 -3.73 -5.29
C GLY A 61 5.44 -3.38 -5.05
N LEU A 62 5.95 -2.30 -5.65
CA LEU A 62 7.33 -1.86 -5.46
C LEU A 62 7.57 -1.29 -4.06
N VAL A 63 6.57 -0.60 -3.51
CA VAL A 63 6.61 -0.09 -2.12
C VAL A 63 6.67 -1.27 -1.14
N PHE A 64 5.86 -2.31 -1.37
CA PHE A 64 5.85 -3.51 -0.55
C PHE A 64 7.14 -4.32 -0.69
N GLU A 65 7.69 -4.44 -1.90
CA GLU A 65 8.97 -5.12 -2.11
C GLU A 65 10.11 -4.40 -1.36
N ALA A 66 10.16 -3.07 -1.46
CA ALA A 66 11.13 -2.28 -0.71
C ALA A 66 10.98 -2.45 0.81
N ALA A 67 9.74 -2.51 1.30
CA ALA A 67 9.45 -2.76 2.71
C ALA A 67 9.93 -4.14 3.15
N VAL A 68 9.62 -5.20 2.39
CA VAL A 68 10.03 -6.58 2.68
C VAL A 68 11.56 -6.71 2.70
N LEU A 69 12.26 -6.20 1.69
CA LEU A 69 13.72 -6.29 1.62
C LEU A 69 14.42 -5.49 2.72
N THR A 70 13.82 -4.40 3.19
CA THR A 70 14.33 -3.61 4.31
C THR A 70 13.85 -4.10 5.68
N GLY A 71 12.89 -5.02 5.73
CA GLY A 71 12.33 -5.58 6.96
C GLY A 71 11.30 -4.70 7.66
N VAL A 72 10.67 -3.78 6.94
CA VAL A 72 9.50 -3.03 7.43
C VAL A 72 8.28 -3.96 7.37
N PRO A 73 7.59 -4.21 8.50
CA PRO A 73 6.39 -5.03 8.50
C PRO A 73 5.28 -4.31 7.72
N LEU A 74 4.52 -5.06 6.92
CA LEU A 74 3.36 -4.55 6.21
C LEU A 74 2.14 -4.56 7.14
N PHE A 75 1.40 -5.67 7.15
CA PHE A 75 0.15 -5.81 7.93
C PHE A 75 0.26 -6.76 9.12
N VAL A 76 1.35 -7.52 9.18
CA VAL A 76 1.56 -8.57 10.18
C VAL A 76 3.00 -8.51 10.68
N GLU A 77 3.22 -8.98 11.91
CA GLU A 77 4.55 -9.02 12.55
C GLU A 77 5.52 -9.98 11.84
N ALA A 78 5.00 -11.02 11.18
CA ALA A 78 5.81 -12.04 10.50
C ALA A 78 5.16 -12.47 9.17
N PRO A 79 5.95 -12.66 8.08
CA PRO A 79 5.42 -13.00 6.76
C PRO A 79 4.51 -14.24 6.73
N GLY A 80 4.80 -15.25 7.55
CA GLY A 80 4.00 -16.49 7.63
C GLY A 80 2.58 -16.31 8.18
N ARG A 81 2.21 -15.12 8.68
CA ARG A 81 0.86 -14.84 9.19
C ARG A 81 -0.09 -14.25 8.13
N LEU A 82 0.39 -13.89 6.94
CA LEU A 82 -0.46 -13.30 5.90
C LEU A 82 -1.54 -14.28 5.41
N ALA A 83 -1.19 -15.53 5.13
CA ALA A 83 -2.16 -16.54 4.66
C ALA A 83 -3.33 -16.71 5.63
N ALA A 84 -3.04 -16.96 6.91
CA ALA A 84 -4.07 -17.09 7.94
C ALA A 84 -4.89 -15.80 8.14
N GLN A 85 -4.34 -14.63 7.85
CA GLN A 85 -5.08 -13.37 7.90
C GLN A 85 -5.99 -13.18 6.67
N ILE A 86 -5.52 -13.61 5.49
CA ILE A 86 -6.30 -13.63 4.25
C ILE A 86 -7.50 -14.56 4.44
N ASP A 87 -7.29 -15.80 4.89
CA ASP A 87 -8.38 -16.77 5.10
C ASP A 87 -9.46 -16.22 6.04
N ARG A 88 -9.07 -15.59 7.15
CA ARG A 88 -10.02 -14.96 8.09
C ARG A 88 -10.79 -13.79 7.48
N VAL A 89 -10.18 -13.05 6.55
CA VAL A 89 -10.86 -11.97 5.84
C VAL A 89 -11.82 -12.57 4.82
N ASP A 90 -11.41 -13.61 4.11
CA ASP A 90 -12.25 -14.31 3.12
C ASP A 90 -13.47 -14.94 3.79
N ASP A 91 -13.32 -15.57 4.96
CA ASP A 91 -14.44 -16.09 5.76
C ASP A 91 -15.46 -14.98 6.09
N LYS A 92 -14.97 -13.79 6.46
CA LYS A 92 -15.84 -12.64 6.75
C LYS A 92 -16.52 -12.10 5.49
N LEU A 93 -15.79 -12.03 4.38
CA LEU A 93 -16.32 -11.59 3.10
C LEU A 93 -17.40 -12.55 2.58
N ALA A 94 -17.25 -13.85 2.82
CA ALA A 94 -18.24 -14.87 2.46
C ALA A 94 -19.58 -14.72 3.22
N LEU A 95 -19.57 -14.07 4.38
CA LEU A 95 -20.78 -13.74 5.14
C LEU A 95 -21.48 -12.46 4.64
N LEU A 96 -20.83 -11.69 3.76
CA LEU A 96 -21.38 -10.46 3.20
C LEU A 96 -22.03 -10.70 1.82
N PRO A 97 -22.92 -9.80 1.37
CA PRO A 97 -23.47 -9.89 0.01
C PRO A 97 -22.36 -9.86 -1.05
N ALA A 98 -22.43 -10.78 -2.01
CA ALA A 98 -21.47 -10.85 -3.12
C ALA A 98 -21.41 -9.56 -3.98
N SER A 99 -22.46 -8.73 -3.93
CA SER A 99 -22.48 -7.40 -4.56
C SER A 99 -23.34 -6.46 -3.74
N VAL A 100 -22.85 -5.25 -3.48
CA VAL A 100 -23.62 -4.16 -2.89
C VAL A 100 -24.23 -3.34 -4.01
N ARG A 101 -25.55 -3.44 -4.21
CA ARG A 101 -26.30 -2.59 -5.14
C ARG A 101 -27.09 -1.55 -4.36
N ASN A 102 -26.70 -0.29 -4.47
CA ASN A 102 -27.52 0.82 -3.99
C ASN A 102 -28.66 1.02 -4.99
N THR A 103 -29.80 0.37 -4.76
CA THR A 103 -31.05 0.85 -5.33
C THR A 103 -31.53 1.99 -4.46
N SER A 104 -31.34 3.23 -4.93
CA SER A 104 -32.12 4.36 -4.45
C SER A 104 -33.58 4.07 -4.77
N LYS A 105 -34.29 3.42 -3.83
CA LYS A 105 -35.75 3.54 -3.79
C LYS A 105 -36.01 4.97 -3.37
N ASP A 106 -36.38 5.82 -4.32
CA ASP A 106 -37.22 6.97 -3.99
C ASP A 106 -38.45 6.39 -3.29
N VAL A 107 -38.45 6.47 -1.97
CA VAL A 107 -39.65 6.22 -1.18
C VAL A 107 -40.58 7.37 -1.55
N LYS A 108 -41.54 7.11 -2.44
CA LYS A 108 -42.72 7.96 -2.54
C LYS A 108 -43.50 7.75 -1.26
N ASP A 109 -43.27 8.66 -0.32
CA ASP A 109 -44.05 8.77 0.90
C ASP A 109 -45.37 9.45 0.51
N ASP A 110 -46.32 8.65 0.03
CA ASP A 110 -47.69 9.07 -0.31
C ASP A 110 -48.63 8.82 0.90
N PHE A 111 -48.19 9.19 2.11
CA PHE A 111 -49.00 9.21 3.34
C PHE A 111 -49.21 10.62 3.86
#